data_AF-A0A3C2BB52-F1
#
_entry.id   AF-A0A3C2BB52-F1
#
_cell.length_a   1.000
_cell.length_b   1.000
_cell.length_c   1.000
_cell.angle_alpha   90.00
_cell.angle_beta   90.00
_cell.angle_gamma   90.00
#
_symmetry.space_group_name_H-M   'P 1'
#
loop_
_entity.id
_entity.type
_entity.pdbx_description
1 polymer ?
#
loop_
_entity_poly.entity_id
_entity_poly.type
_entity_poly.pdbx_seq_one_letter_code
_entity_poly.pdbx_strand_id
1 'polypeptide(L)'
;MKKFRKICIMTSALIMALNLNIPAVSAVELQIPSVSAEKTAVDYQQQATTLMGALDYIDKIGGGNIPLDTSASFTDSNGNEFAQVVKTQFSTTSDLRSFMESSLTKKFINYRYSGILDTDDPSYIDYKGKLYGKVTAKGCGFEWTSKTPEIKNITDTSFDIVAEYDNYGTTDYMTLNVVLENGLWKINSISEVDYNQKASTLMGALDYIDKIGGGDVSFDTSTAFKNSNGDEFAQVVKTQFSTTSDLRSFMESVLTKKFINYRYSGILDTDDPRYIDYKGVLYGKTSAMGCGFAWTSKTPEIKNITDTSFDIVAEYDNYGATDYMTLNVVLENGLWKINSIGKESDYTTRANELLTALNDIEYLGGSFVDFDMSTAFTDKNGNEFAQVVKSAFTNTATVKAFMQANLTDKMISERYSGIIGTDDPRYIDYKGVLYGKTSARGCGFAWSTKAPEIKNITGTSFDIVAEYDNYGVTDYMTLNVVLSNGVWKINSLSEGSASNKLAGDANNDGKVDVADVVAIAAYVGNPEKNKLTEQGIINGDVHNSGNGLNANDALTIQQYLSNIITKF
;
A
#
# COMPACT_ATOMS: atom_id res chain seq x y z
N MET A 1 57.24 16.21 10.77
CA MET A 1 56.19 15.36 11.34
C MET A 1 55.55 14.54 10.22
N LYS A 2 55.71 13.22 10.32
CA LYS A 2 54.87 12.08 9.84
C LYS A 2 54.25 12.17 8.42
N LYS A 3 54.72 11.40 7.41
CA LYS A 3 54.45 9.96 7.11
C LYS A 3 52.92 9.73 6.90
N PHE A 4 52.36 9.27 5.77
CA PHE A 4 52.78 8.27 4.76
C PHE A 4 52.13 8.54 3.38
N ARG A 5 52.90 8.31 2.31
CA ARG A 5 52.46 8.07 0.92
C ARG A 5 52.48 6.56 0.65
N LYS A 6 51.57 6.09 -0.20
CA LYS A 6 51.63 4.90 -1.08
C LYS A 6 51.87 3.51 -0.44
N ILE A 7 50.80 2.71 -0.37
CA ILE A 7 50.78 1.23 -0.45
C ILE A 7 49.44 0.94 -1.19
N CYS A 8 49.37 0.33 -2.37
CA CYS A 8 49.57 -1.09 -2.60
C CYS A 8 49.64 -1.37 -4.12
N ILE A 9 50.79 -1.79 -4.65
CA ILE A 9 50.94 -2.57 -5.88
C ILE A 9 52.10 -3.54 -5.63
N MET A 10 51.95 -4.77 -6.13
CA MET A 10 52.89 -5.91 -6.15
C MET A 10 52.60 -7.00 -5.10
N THR A 11 51.63 -7.84 -5.42
CA THR A 11 51.73 -9.28 -5.16
C THR A 11 52.81 -9.86 -6.07
N SER A 12 53.98 -10.15 -5.50
CA SER A 12 55.10 -10.78 -6.19
C SER A 12 54.80 -12.24 -6.51
N ALA A 13 54.85 -12.55 -7.80
CA ALA A 13 55.28 -13.84 -8.28
C ALA A 13 56.75 -14.06 -7.89
N LEU A 14 57.05 -15.07 -7.07
CA LEU A 14 58.35 -15.72 -7.05
C LEU A 14 58.22 -17.14 -6.52
N ILE A 15 57.83 -18.06 -7.41
CA ILE A 15 58.14 -19.48 -7.28
C ILE A 15 59.43 -19.70 -8.07
N MET A 16 60.56 -19.89 -7.38
CA MET A 16 61.64 -20.74 -7.87
C MET A 16 62.66 -21.11 -6.77
N ALA A 17 62.70 -22.43 -6.52
CA ALA A 17 63.83 -23.23 -6.07
C ALA A 17 64.61 -22.82 -4.80
N LEU A 18 64.39 -23.57 -3.71
CA LEU A 18 65.48 -24.21 -2.97
C LEU A 18 64.97 -25.44 -2.21
N ASN A 19 65.48 -26.58 -2.66
CA ASN A 19 65.20 -27.93 -2.16
C ASN A 19 66.13 -28.21 -0.97
N LEU A 20 65.63 -28.25 0.27
CA LEU A 20 66.36 -28.85 1.39
C LEU A 20 65.41 -29.53 2.39
N ASN A 21 65.33 -30.85 2.23
CA ASN A 21 65.25 -31.94 3.21
C ASN A 21 64.50 -31.72 4.54
N ILE A 22 63.38 -32.42 4.69
CA ILE A 22 62.59 -32.58 5.93
C ILE A 22 63.31 -33.52 6.90
N PRO A 23 63.24 -33.25 8.22
CA PRO A 23 62.96 -34.31 9.18
C PRO A 23 61.71 -33.99 10.01
N ALA A 24 60.80 -34.97 10.08
CA ALA A 24 59.63 -34.92 10.93
C ALA A 24 60.01 -35.14 12.40
N VAL A 25 59.67 -34.21 13.29
CA VAL A 25 59.60 -34.45 14.74
C VAL A 25 58.44 -33.66 15.35
N SER A 26 57.44 -34.44 15.77
CA SER A 26 56.61 -34.34 16.99
C SER A 26 56.22 -32.97 17.56
N ALA A 27 54.90 -32.76 17.57
CA ALA A 27 54.07 -31.97 18.48
C ALA A 27 54.80 -31.24 19.63
N VAL A 28 54.88 -29.91 19.50
CA VAL A 28 54.86 -28.99 20.64
C VAL A 28 53.61 -28.15 20.48
N GLU A 29 52.68 -28.34 21.41
CA GLU A 29 51.43 -27.61 21.54
C GLU A 29 51.75 -26.15 21.89
N LEU A 30 51.78 -25.28 20.88
CA LEU A 30 51.76 -23.84 21.07
C LEU A 30 50.31 -23.41 21.19
N GLN A 31 49.89 -23.07 22.42
CA GLN A 31 48.64 -22.35 22.69
C GLN A 31 48.61 -21.06 21.86
N ILE A 32 47.86 -21.09 20.76
CA ILE A 32 47.46 -19.89 20.04
C ILE A 32 46.28 -19.31 20.84
N PRO A 33 46.35 -18.04 21.31
CA PRO A 33 45.20 -17.40 21.95
C PRO A 33 44.04 -17.43 20.97
N SER A 34 42.85 -17.82 21.43
CA SER A 34 41.63 -17.76 20.64
C SER A 34 41.36 -16.31 20.24
N VAL A 35 41.82 -15.92 19.04
CA VAL A 35 41.28 -14.76 18.35
C VAL A 35 39.90 -15.21 17.88
N SER A 36 38.88 -14.94 18.71
CA SER A 36 37.53 -14.82 18.18
C SER A 36 37.62 -13.75 17.11
N ALA A 37 37.55 -14.15 15.84
CA ALA A 37 37.28 -13.21 14.77
C ALA A 37 35.95 -12.56 15.13
N GLU A 38 35.99 -11.32 15.61
CA GLU A 38 34.80 -10.48 15.65
C GLU A 38 34.28 -10.45 14.20
N LYS A 39 33.19 -11.18 13.94
CA LYS A 39 32.38 -11.02 12.74
C LYS A 39 31.94 -9.56 12.77
N THR A 40 32.62 -8.70 12.02
CA THR A 40 32.19 -7.31 11.83
C THR A 40 30.72 -7.34 11.44
N ALA A 41 29.87 -6.60 12.17
CA ALA A 41 28.45 -6.56 11.88
C ALA A 41 28.25 -6.14 10.42
N VAL A 42 27.47 -6.94 9.67
CA VAL A 42 27.19 -6.65 8.27
C VAL A 42 26.33 -5.39 8.20
N ASP A 43 26.82 -4.36 7.52
CA ASP A 43 26.02 -3.17 7.20
C ASP A 43 25.17 -3.47 5.97
N TYR A 44 23.96 -3.97 6.23
CA TYR A 44 23.04 -4.35 5.16
C TYR A 44 22.54 -3.16 4.33
N GLN A 45 22.51 -1.94 4.88
CA GLN A 45 22.13 -0.76 4.12
C GLN A 45 23.22 -0.35 3.12
N GLN A 46 24.47 -0.35 3.56
CA GLN A 46 25.61 -0.12 2.67
C GLN A 46 25.72 -1.23 1.61
N GLN A 47 25.46 -2.48 2.00
CA GLN A 47 25.44 -3.61 1.07
C GLN A 47 24.34 -3.44 0.01
N ALA A 48 23.15 -3.00 0.41
CA ALA A 48 22.04 -2.74 -0.49
C ALA A 48 22.34 -1.62 -1.49
N THR A 49 22.88 -0.50 -1.03
CA THR A 49 23.29 0.61 -1.90
C THR A 49 24.32 0.16 -2.94
N THR A 50 25.29 -0.66 -2.51
CA THR A 50 26.33 -1.21 -3.40
C THR A 50 25.72 -2.12 -4.48
N LEU A 51 24.86 -3.05 -4.07
CA LEU A 51 24.24 -4.02 -4.97
C LEU A 51 23.24 -3.38 -5.94
N MET A 52 22.42 -2.44 -5.47
CA MET A 52 21.49 -1.69 -6.31
C MET A 52 22.22 -0.85 -7.36
N GLY A 53 23.29 -0.16 -6.97
CA GLY A 53 24.13 0.60 -7.90
C GLY A 53 24.82 -0.31 -8.92
N ALA A 54 25.30 -1.49 -8.50
CA ALA A 54 25.85 -2.47 -9.43
C ALA A 54 24.80 -3.00 -10.41
N LEU A 55 23.58 -3.30 -9.94
CA LEU A 55 22.48 -3.76 -10.78
C LEU A 55 22.07 -2.70 -11.81
N ASP A 56 21.91 -1.44 -11.41
CA ASP A 56 21.64 -0.30 -12.31
C ASP A 56 22.72 -0.17 -13.39
N TYR A 57 24.00 -0.26 -13.01
CA TYR A 57 25.09 -0.16 -13.97
C TYR A 57 25.12 -1.34 -14.95
N ILE A 58 24.86 -2.58 -14.47
CA ILE A 58 24.75 -3.76 -15.33
C ILE A 58 23.56 -3.66 -16.28
N ASP A 59 22.43 -3.10 -15.83
CA ASP A 59 21.24 -2.91 -16.66
C ASP A 59 21.49 -1.88 -17.78
N LYS A 60 22.19 -0.77 -17.46
CA LYS A 60 22.66 0.21 -18.47
C LYS A 60 23.59 -0.43 -19.50
N ILE A 61 24.48 -1.33 -19.08
CA ILE A 61 25.33 -2.12 -19.99
C ILE A 61 24.45 -3.03 -20.87
N GLY A 62 23.47 -3.73 -20.29
CA GLY A 62 22.53 -4.56 -21.05
C GLY A 62 21.75 -3.78 -22.13
N GLY A 63 21.41 -2.52 -21.85
CA GLY A 63 20.79 -1.59 -22.79
C GLY A 63 21.75 -0.97 -23.83
N GLY A 64 23.06 -1.23 -23.75
CA GLY A 64 24.04 -0.56 -24.62
C GLY A 64 24.29 0.91 -24.24
N ASN A 65 23.78 1.38 -23.09
CA ASN A 65 23.99 2.73 -22.57
C ASN A 65 25.35 2.86 -21.87
N ILE A 66 26.41 2.57 -22.61
CA ILE A 66 27.80 2.69 -22.20
C ILE A 66 28.54 3.56 -23.23
N PRO A 67 29.52 4.39 -22.85
CA PRO A 67 30.21 5.23 -23.82
C PRO A 67 30.98 4.39 -24.85
N LEU A 68 30.72 4.64 -26.13
CA LEU A 68 31.37 4.00 -27.27
C LEU A 68 32.15 5.03 -28.09
N ASP A 69 33.33 4.63 -28.59
CA ASP A 69 34.05 5.36 -29.62
C ASP A 69 33.70 4.80 -31.01
N THR A 70 32.73 5.44 -31.65
CA THR A 70 32.22 5.05 -32.97
C THR A 70 33.17 5.42 -34.11
N SER A 71 34.24 6.18 -33.87
CA SER A 71 35.24 6.51 -34.90
C SER A 71 36.11 5.30 -35.30
N ALA A 72 36.12 4.26 -34.46
CA ALA A 72 36.85 3.02 -34.65
C ALA A 72 35.92 1.79 -34.73
N SER A 73 34.69 1.97 -35.23
CA SER A 73 33.72 0.88 -35.36
C SER A 73 34.09 -0.11 -36.47
N PHE A 74 33.57 -1.34 -36.37
CA PHE A 74 33.60 -2.32 -37.45
C PHE A 74 32.28 -3.08 -37.50
N THR A 75 31.95 -3.61 -38.68
CA THR A 75 30.78 -4.47 -38.88
C THR A 75 31.21 -5.92 -38.96
N ASP A 76 30.53 -6.80 -38.22
CA ASP A 76 30.76 -8.24 -38.30
C ASP A 76 30.09 -8.86 -39.54
N SER A 77 30.25 -10.17 -39.72
CA SER A 77 29.64 -10.91 -40.84
C SER A 77 28.11 -10.98 -40.79
N ASN A 78 27.50 -10.69 -39.64
CA ASN A 78 26.06 -10.74 -39.40
C ASN A 78 25.41 -9.35 -39.57
N GLY A 79 26.20 -8.32 -39.89
CA GLY A 79 25.73 -6.95 -40.05
C GLY A 79 25.63 -6.16 -38.74
N ASN A 80 26.13 -6.69 -37.63
CA ASN A 80 26.19 -5.96 -36.37
C ASN A 80 27.37 -4.98 -36.39
N GLU A 81 27.11 -3.72 -36.05
CA GLU A 81 28.16 -2.73 -35.85
C GLU A 81 28.64 -2.73 -34.39
N PHE A 82 29.95 -2.84 -34.20
CA PHE A 82 30.61 -2.80 -32.90
C PHE A 82 31.55 -1.60 -32.81
N ALA A 83 31.55 -0.91 -31.68
CA ALA A 83 32.45 0.20 -31.38
C ALA A 83 33.21 -0.04 -30.07
N GLN A 84 34.39 0.57 -29.92
CA GLN A 84 35.23 0.36 -28.75
C GLN A 84 34.54 0.96 -27.52
N VAL A 85 34.44 0.19 -26.44
CA VAL A 85 33.99 0.72 -25.14
C VAL A 85 35.06 1.64 -24.58
N VAL A 86 34.65 2.82 -24.10
CA VAL A 86 35.55 3.86 -23.55
C VAL A 86 34.99 4.42 -22.24
N LYS A 87 35.84 5.10 -21.47
CA LYS A 87 35.48 5.77 -20.20
C LYS A 87 34.86 4.83 -19.16
N THR A 88 35.25 3.56 -19.15
CA THR A 88 34.76 2.56 -18.19
C THR A 88 35.92 1.84 -17.53
N GLN A 89 35.63 1.06 -16.49
CA GLN A 89 36.61 0.24 -15.77
C GLN A 89 36.92 -1.10 -16.47
N PHE A 90 36.22 -1.42 -17.55
CA PHE A 90 36.31 -2.71 -18.23
C PHE A 90 37.22 -2.61 -19.45
N SER A 91 38.28 -3.41 -19.49
CA SER A 91 39.17 -3.50 -20.66
C SER A 91 38.83 -4.68 -21.54
N THR A 92 38.20 -5.72 -20.98
CA THR A 92 37.86 -6.98 -21.66
C THR A 92 36.52 -7.55 -21.22
N THR A 93 36.01 -8.55 -21.94
CA THR A 93 34.82 -9.32 -21.55
C THR A 93 35.03 -10.04 -20.22
N SER A 94 36.28 -10.41 -19.89
CA SER A 94 36.65 -11.00 -18.60
C SER A 94 36.46 -10.03 -17.44
N ASP A 95 36.81 -8.75 -17.62
CA ASP A 95 36.63 -7.72 -16.60
C ASP A 95 35.14 -7.47 -16.36
N LEU A 96 34.36 -7.38 -17.44
CA LEU A 96 32.92 -7.19 -17.37
C LEU A 96 32.23 -8.37 -16.68
N ARG A 97 32.59 -9.61 -17.03
CA ARG A 97 32.09 -10.81 -16.36
C ARG A 97 32.40 -10.80 -14.87
N SER A 98 33.65 -10.52 -14.51
CA SER A 98 34.09 -10.52 -13.12
C SER A 98 33.29 -9.51 -12.30
N PHE A 99 33.00 -8.35 -12.88
CA PHE A 99 32.14 -7.35 -12.25
C PHE A 99 30.69 -7.84 -12.09
N MET A 100 30.07 -8.41 -13.13
CA MET A 100 28.72 -8.96 -13.05
C MET A 100 28.64 -10.06 -11.97
N GLU A 101 29.57 -11.02 -11.99
CA GLU A 101 29.62 -12.14 -11.04
C GLU A 101 30.01 -11.72 -9.60
N SER A 102 30.54 -10.50 -9.40
CA SER A 102 30.82 -9.96 -8.07
C SER A 102 29.55 -9.51 -7.33
N SER A 103 28.49 -9.18 -8.07
CA SER A 103 27.26 -8.57 -7.53
C SER A 103 26.00 -9.38 -7.83
N LEU A 104 26.02 -10.24 -8.86
CA LEU A 104 24.90 -11.06 -9.28
C LEU A 104 25.28 -12.55 -9.26
N THR A 105 24.34 -13.43 -8.90
CA THR A 105 24.56 -14.88 -9.04
C THR A 105 24.61 -15.27 -10.52
N LYS A 106 25.35 -16.34 -10.86
CA LYS A 106 25.37 -16.87 -12.23
C LYS A 106 23.97 -17.23 -12.73
N LYS A 107 23.14 -17.76 -11.82
CA LYS A 107 21.73 -18.03 -12.09
C LYS A 107 21.00 -16.78 -12.58
N PHE A 108 21.16 -15.65 -11.88
CA PHE A 108 20.48 -14.40 -12.24
C PHE A 108 21.02 -13.78 -13.52
N ILE A 109 22.35 -13.82 -13.73
CA ILE A 109 22.99 -13.37 -14.98
C ILE A 109 22.43 -14.14 -16.17
N ASN A 110 22.38 -15.47 -16.09
CA ASN A 110 21.85 -16.30 -17.19
C ASN A 110 20.36 -16.07 -17.44
N TYR A 111 19.60 -15.71 -16.41
CA TYR A 111 18.18 -15.45 -16.54
C TYR A 111 17.89 -14.11 -17.21
N ARG A 112 18.51 -13.02 -16.74
CA ARG A 112 18.15 -11.65 -17.15
C ARG A 112 19.14 -11.01 -18.13
N TYR A 113 20.41 -11.36 -18.04
CA TYR A 113 21.51 -10.69 -18.73
C TYR A 113 22.31 -11.65 -19.64
N SER A 114 21.71 -12.77 -20.05
CA SER A 114 22.36 -13.78 -20.89
C SER A 114 22.85 -13.21 -22.21
N GLY A 115 22.17 -12.20 -22.77
CA GLY A 115 22.57 -11.57 -24.03
C GLY A 115 23.84 -10.70 -23.96
N ILE A 116 24.38 -10.40 -22.78
CA ILE A 116 25.53 -9.48 -22.65
C ILE A 116 26.82 -10.16 -23.12
N LEU A 117 27.08 -11.40 -22.70
CA LEU A 117 28.32 -12.16 -22.91
C LEU A 117 28.01 -13.63 -23.25
N ASP A 118 28.96 -14.32 -23.90
CA ASP A 118 28.96 -15.78 -24.14
C ASP A 118 27.72 -16.37 -24.84
N THR A 119 27.13 -15.62 -25.75
CA THR A 119 26.12 -16.14 -26.65
C THR A 119 26.64 -16.18 -28.08
N ASP A 120 25.88 -16.79 -28.99
CA ASP A 120 26.16 -16.75 -30.42
C ASP A 120 25.99 -15.33 -31.00
N ASP A 121 25.32 -14.42 -30.27
CA ASP A 121 25.07 -13.02 -30.67
C ASP A 121 25.25 -12.04 -29.49
N PRO A 122 26.44 -11.94 -28.89
CA PRO A 122 26.65 -11.20 -27.64
C PRO A 122 26.60 -9.69 -27.88
N SER A 123 26.14 -8.93 -26.88
CA SER A 123 26.20 -7.46 -26.93
C SER A 123 27.64 -6.92 -26.83
N TYR A 124 28.55 -7.66 -26.19
CA TYR A 124 29.93 -7.25 -25.98
C TYR A 124 30.92 -8.36 -26.31
N ILE A 125 32.03 -8.00 -26.95
CA ILE A 125 33.08 -8.91 -27.40
C ILE A 125 34.47 -8.33 -27.15
N ASP A 126 35.48 -9.21 -27.11
CA ASP A 126 36.87 -8.80 -27.17
C ASP A 126 37.35 -8.74 -28.61
N TYR A 127 37.80 -7.57 -29.05
CA TYR A 127 38.38 -7.37 -30.36
C TYR A 127 39.72 -6.63 -30.23
N LYS A 128 40.78 -7.24 -30.78
CA LYS A 128 42.16 -6.75 -30.68
C LYS A 128 42.60 -6.41 -29.25
N GLY A 129 42.16 -7.22 -28.28
CA GLY A 129 42.53 -7.09 -26.87
C GLY A 129 41.82 -5.96 -26.12
N LYS A 130 40.72 -5.44 -26.67
CA LYS A 130 39.87 -4.43 -26.02
C LYS A 130 38.40 -4.85 -26.07
N LEU A 131 37.61 -4.33 -25.14
CA LEU A 131 36.18 -4.49 -25.11
C LEU A 131 35.48 -3.63 -26.18
N TYR A 132 34.63 -4.27 -26.97
CA TYR A 132 33.76 -3.64 -27.97
C TYR A 132 32.31 -3.99 -27.65
N GLY A 133 31.41 -3.03 -27.86
CA GLY A 133 29.97 -3.20 -27.67
C GLY A 133 29.19 -2.90 -28.95
N LYS A 134 28.03 -3.54 -29.12
CA LYS A 134 27.10 -3.24 -30.22
C LYS A 134 26.68 -1.77 -30.17
N VAL A 135 26.66 -1.11 -31.32
CA VAL A 135 26.23 0.30 -31.45
C VAL A 135 24.71 0.44 -31.33
N THR A 136 23.95 -0.63 -31.55
CA THR A 136 22.50 -0.63 -31.41
C THR A 136 22.08 -0.54 -29.94
N ALA A 137 21.47 0.60 -29.58
CA ALA A 137 20.87 0.77 -28.26
C ALA A 137 19.64 -0.14 -28.09
N LYS A 138 19.53 -0.75 -26.91
CA LYS A 138 18.33 -1.43 -26.42
C LYS A 138 17.78 -0.63 -25.23
N GLY A 139 16.48 -0.70 -24.98
CA GLY A 139 15.91 -0.08 -23.77
C GLY A 139 16.58 -0.64 -22.51
N CYS A 140 16.84 0.22 -21.53
CA CYS A 140 17.18 -0.18 -20.16
C CYS A 140 15.91 -0.19 -19.30
N GLY A 141 15.91 -1.00 -18.25
CA GLY A 141 14.70 -1.53 -17.63
C GLY A 141 14.18 -0.82 -16.39
N PHE A 142 14.98 -0.02 -15.66
CA PHE A 142 14.50 0.72 -14.47
C PHE A 142 15.54 1.72 -13.93
N GLU A 143 15.07 2.77 -13.24
CA GLU A 143 15.90 3.76 -12.52
C GLU A 143 15.49 3.82 -11.04
N TRP A 144 16.43 3.59 -10.12
CA TRP A 144 16.16 3.66 -8.68
C TRP A 144 15.84 5.10 -8.25
N THR A 145 14.82 5.27 -7.40
CA THR A 145 14.56 6.57 -6.78
C THR A 145 15.61 6.88 -5.69
N SER A 146 15.64 8.14 -5.23
CA SER A 146 16.55 8.57 -4.16
C SER A 146 16.14 8.13 -2.75
N LYS A 147 15.02 7.39 -2.62
CA LYS A 147 14.56 6.90 -1.31
C LYS A 147 15.48 5.81 -0.78
N THR A 148 15.67 5.80 0.54
CA THR A 148 16.44 4.75 1.21
C THR A 148 15.70 3.41 1.08
N PRO A 149 16.35 2.35 0.59
CA PRO A 149 15.70 1.05 0.48
C PRO A 149 15.45 0.43 1.85
N GLU A 150 14.40 -0.39 1.94
CA GLU A 150 14.07 -1.12 3.14
C GLU A 150 14.76 -2.50 3.13
N ILE A 151 15.35 -2.88 4.27
CA ILE A 151 16.02 -4.18 4.42
C ILE A 151 15.12 -5.11 5.24
N LYS A 152 14.79 -6.28 4.70
CA LYS A 152 13.93 -7.28 5.34
C LYS A 152 14.53 -8.69 5.28
N ASN A 153 13.89 -9.61 6.00
CA ASN A 153 14.13 -11.06 5.90
C ASN A 153 15.62 -11.45 6.06
N ILE A 154 16.30 -10.78 7.00
CA ILE A 154 17.73 -10.98 7.24
C ILE A 154 17.96 -12.35 7.87
N THR A 155 18.88 -13.10 7.28
CA THR A 155 19.46 -14.34 7.81
C THR A 155 20.99 -14.27 7.74
N ASP A 156 21.67 -15.29 8.26
CA ASP A 156 23.13 -15.39 8.10
C ASP A 156 23.59 -15.55 6.64
N THR A 157 22.68 -15.92 5.74
CA THR A 157 23.00 -16.26 4.34
C THR A 157 22.12 -15.55 3.31
N SER A 158 21.17 -14.72 3.72
CA SER A 158 20.27 -13.99 2.82
C SER A 158 19.73 -12.72 3.45
N PHE A 159 19.27 -11.78 2.62
CA PHE A 159 18.38 -10.69 3.02
C PHE A 159 17.65 -10.17 1.78
N ASP A 160 16.60 -9.40 1.98
CA ASP A 160 15.87 -8.75 0.90
C ASP A 160 16.05 -7.24 0.94
N ILE A 161 16.16 -6.63 -0.24
CA ILE A 161 16.15 -5.19 -0.46
C ILE A 161 14.84 -4.85 -1.12
N VAL A 162 14.01 -4.02 -0.48
CA VAL A 162 12.81 -3.45 -1.10
C VAL A 162 13.13 -2.02 -1.49
N ALA A 163 13.16 -1.75 -2.79
CA ALA A 163 13.58 -0.46 -3.33
C ALA A 163 12.53 0.08 -4.30
N GLU A 164 12.30 1.38 -4.19
CA GLU A 164 11.42 2.12 -5.09
C GLU A 164 12.16 2.48 -6.37
N TYR A 165 11.54 2.24 -7.52
CA TYR A 165 12.06 2.57 -8.84
C TYR A 165 11.03 3.29 -9.69
N ASP A 166 11.51 4.07 -10.65
CA ASP A 166 10.68 4.64 -11.70
C ASP A 166 10.36 3.56 -12.74
N ASN A 167 9.07 3.25 -12.84
CA ASN A 167 8.49 2.38 -13.85
C ASN A 167 7.77 3.26 -14.90
N TYR A 168 8.55 3.80 -15.84
CA TYR A 168 8.07 4.62 -16.95
C TYR A 168 7.15 5.79 -16.54
N GLY A 169 7.53 6.50 -15.48
CA GLY A 169 6.78 7.65 -14.95
C GLY A 169 5.73 7.30 -13.90
N THR A 170 5.71 6.06 -13.41
CA THR A 170 4.97 5.66 -12.21
C THR A 170 5.93 5.09 -11.17
N THR A 171 5.62 5.28 -9.90
CA THR A 171 6.40 4.72 -8.80
C THR A 171 5.99 3.27 -8.55
N ASP A 172 6.95 2.35 -8.59
CA ASP A 172 6.74 0.95 -8.23
C ASP A 172 7.86 0.45 -7.30
N TYR A 173 7.65 -0.71 -6.68
CA TYR A 173 8.59 -1.31 -5.75
C TYR A 173 9.12 -2.64 -6.28
N MET A 174 10.44 -2.77 -6.22
CA MET A 174 11.14 -3.98 -6.58
C MET A 174 11.75 -4.62 -5.34
N THR A 175 11.55 -5.92 -5.19
CA THR A 175 12.27 -6.70 -4.19
C THR A 175 13.46 -7.40 -4.84
N LEU A 176 14.66 -7.13 -4.34
CA LEU A 176 15.89 -7.84 -4.69
C LEU A 176 16.18 -8.88 -3.61
N ASN A 177 16.16 -10.15 -3.97
CA ASN A 177 16.60 -11.22 -3.07
C ASN A 177 18.13 -11.34 -3.14
N VAL A 178 18.80 -11.18 -2.00
CA VAL A 178 20.26 -11.24 -1.88
C VAL A 178 20.67 -12.48 -1.12
N VAL A 179 21.68 -13.20 -1.62
CA VAL A 179 22.24 -14.41 -0.98
C VAL A 179 23.75 -14.30 -0.82
N LEU A 180 24.28 -14.96 0.22
CA LEU A 180 25.71 -15.08 0.43
C LEU A 180 26.25 -16.27 -0.39
N GLU A 181 26.96 -15.98 -1.48
CA GLU A 181 27.55 -16.98 -2.37
C GLU A 181 29.08 -16.78 -2.42
N ASN A 182 29.84 -17.82 -2.03
CA ASN A 182 31.30 -17.81 -2.00
C ASN A 182 31.89 -16.64 -1.17
N GLY A 183 31.22 -16.27 -0.07
CA GLY A 183 31.65 -15.18 0.81
C GLY A 183 31.31 -13.77 0.30
N LEU A 184 30.55 -13.65 -0.80
CA LEU A 184 30.09 -12.38 -1.34
C LEU A 184 28.56 -12.33 -1.35
N TRP A 185 27.99 -11.20 -0.94
CA TRP A 185 26.57 -10.94 -1.08
C TRP A 185 26.24 -10.64 -2.54
N LYS A 186 25.27 -11.36 -3.12
CA LYS A 186 24.90 -11.23 -4.53
C LYS A 186 23.40 -11.23 -4.70
N ILE A 187 22.91 -10.42 -5.65
CA ILE A 187 21.51 -10.45 -6.06
C ILE A 187 21.25 -11.77 -6.80
N ASN A 188 20.29 -12.52 -6.28
CA ASN A 188 19.91 -13.84 -6.76
C ASN A 188 18.65 -13.81 -7.62
N SER A 189 17.74 -12.88 -7.35
CA SER A 189 16.53 -12.65 -8.14
C SER A 189 15.95 -11.26 -7.87
N ILE A 190 15.10 -10.80 -8.77
CA ILE A 190 14.27 -9.61 -8.60
C ILE A 190 12.80 -9.99 -8.78
N SER A 191 11.90 -9.33 -8.07
CA SER A 191 10.44 -9.47 -8.23
C SER A 191 9.77 -8.11 -8.09
N GLU A 192 8.96 -7.73 -9.09
CA GLU A 192 7.92 -6.70 -8.96
C GLU A 192 6.79 -7.25 -8.07
N VAL A 193 6.15 -6.40 -7.26
CA VAL A 193 5.03 -6.86 -6.43
C VAL A 193 3.81 -7.06 -7.32
N ASP A 194 3.62 -8.27 -7.84
CA ASP A 194 2.44 -8.61 -8.65
C ASP A 194 1.18 -8.70 -7.75
N TYR A 195 0.54 -7.55 -7.55
CA TYR A 195 -0.69 -7.45 -6.76
C TYR A 195 -1.85 -8.23 -7.36
N ASN A 196 -1.88 -8.45 -8.68
CA ASN A 196 -2.90 -9.27 -9.33
C ASN A 196 -2.71 -10.76 -8.98
N GLN A 197 -1.46 -11.25 -8.98
CA GLN A 197 -1.16 -12.60 -8.54
C GLN A 197 -1.43 -12.78 -7.05
N LYS A 198 -1.11 -11.78 -6.21
CA LYS A 198 -1.48 -11.80 -4.78
C LYS A 198 -2.98 -11.84 -4.59
N ALA A 199 -3.73 -11.00 -5.31
CA ALA A 199 -5.18 -10.97 -5.25
C ALA A 199 -5.79 -12.31 -5.64
N SER A 200 -5.35 -12.90 -6.76
CA SER A 200 -5.77 -14.23 -7.19
C SER A 200 -5.51 -15.31 -6.13
N THR A 201 -4.32 -15.29 -5.53
CA THR A 201 -3.94 -16.24 -4.47
C THR A 201 -4.82 -16.08 -3.23
N LEU A 202 -5.01 -14.84 -2.77
CA LEU A 202 -5.79 -14.52 -1.57
C LEU A 202 -7.28 -14.79 -1.76
N MET A 203 -7.85 -14.40 -2.90
CA MET A 203 -9.25 -14.65 -3.25
C MET A 203 -9.55 -16.14 -3.37
N GLY A 204 -8.66 -16.91 -4.01
CA GLY A 204 -8.78 -18.36 -4.10
C GLY A 204 -8.66 -19.04 -2.74
N ALA A 205 -7.75 -18.58 -1.90
CA ALA A 205 -7.63 -19.10 -0.53
C ALA A 205 -8.87 -18.75 0.32
N LEU A 206 -9.43 -17.55 0.18
CA LEU A 206 -10.66 -17.16 0.87
C LEU A 206 -11.85 -18.02 0.44
N ASP A 207 -12.04 -18.24 -0.86
CA ASP A 207 -13.08 -19.12 -1.41
C ASP A 207 -12.93 -20.56 -0.86
N TYR A 208 -11.70 -21.07 -0.79
CA TYR A 208 -11.44 -22.39 -0.23
C TYR A 208 -11.75 -22.48 1.28
N ILE A 209 -11.37 -21.46 2.06
CA ILE A 209 -11.71 -21.37 3.50
C ILE A 209 -13.22 -21.30 3.68
N ASP A 210 -13.92 -20.54 2.84
CA ASP A 210 -15.37 -20.38 2.91
C ASP A 210 -16.11 -21.70 2.60
N LYS A 211 -15.66 -22.46 1.58
CA LYS A 211 -16.13 -23.81 1.28
C LYS A 211 -15.93 -24.78 2.43
N ILE A 212 -14.75 -24.79 3.04
CA ILE A 212 -14.48 -25.58 4.26
C ILE A 212 -15.41 -25.14 5.39
N GLY A 213 -15.57 -23.84 5.56
CA GLY A 213 -16.47 -23.22 6.52
C GLY A 213 -17.94 -23.60 6.30
N GLY A 214 -18.35 -23.91 5.07
CA GLY A 214 -19.67 -24.44 4.68
C GLY A 214 -19.79 -25.97 4.72
N GLY A 215 -18.68 -26.70 4.91
CA GLY A 215 -18.63 -28.16 4.94
C GLY A 215 -18.54 -28.81 3.58
N ASP A 216 -18.15 -28.07 2.55
CA ASP A 216 -17.85 -28.59 1.21
C ASP A 216 -16.48 -29.29 1.20
N VAL A 217 -16.43 -30.40 1.91
CA VAL A 217 -15.28 -31.30 2.03
C VAL A 217 -15.74 -32.75 1.87
N SER A 218 -14.83 -33.63 1.47
CA SER A 218 -15.14 -35.06 1.39
C SER A 218 -14.97 -35.73 2.74
N PHE A 219 -15.88 -36.65 3.09
CA PHE A 219 -15.85 -37.40 4.33
C PHE A 219 -15.74 -38.90 4.08
N ASP A 220 -15.00 -39.61 4.94
CA ASP A 220 -15.11 -41.07 5.07
C ASP A 220 -16.25 -41.40 6.04
N THR A 221 -17.44 -41.67 5.49
CA THR A 221 -18.65 -41.95 6.28
C THR A 221 -18.55 -43.23 7.12
N SER A 222 -17.60 -44.13 6.84
CA SER A 222 -17.38 -45.33 7.66
C SER A 222 -16.81 -45.01 9.05
N THR A 223 -16.26 -43.81 9.21
CA THR A 223 -15.66 -43.32 10.47
C THR A 223 -16.62 -42.50 11.33
N ALA A 224 -17.88 -42.37 10.90
CA ALA A 224 -18.83 -41.44 11.50
C ALA A 224 -19.14 -41.77 12.97
N PHE A 225 -19.23 -40.73 13.80
CA PHE A 225 -19.72 -40.83 15.18
C PHE A 225 -20.52 -39.59 15.56
N LYS A 226 -21.36 -39.72 16.61
CA LYS A 226 -22.11 -38.58 17.15
C LYS A 226 -21.51 -38.10 18.47
N ASN A 227 -21.44 -36.79 18.63
CA ASN A 227 -21.09 -36.18 19.92
C ASN A 227 -22.31 -36.18 20.87
N SER A 228 -22.13 -35.65 22.09
CA SER A 228 -23.21 -35.51 23.08
C SER A 228 -24.34 -34.57 22.66
N ASN A 229 -24.07 -33.64 21.75
CA ASN A 229 -25.05 -32.67 21.24
C ASN A 229 -25.85 -33.24 20.05
N GLY A 230 -25.51 -34.44 19.58
CA GLY A 230 -26.15 -35.09 18.44
C GLY A 230 -25.55 -34.74 17.07
N ASP A 231 -24.50 -33.91 17.03
CA ASP A 231 -23.77 -33.62 15.80
C ASP A 231 -23.02 -34.87 15.32
N GLU A 232 -23.10 -35.14 14.02
CA GLU A 232 -22.36 -36.22 13.40
C GLU A 232 -21.04 -35.71 12.81
N PHE A 233 -19.93 -36.33 13.23
CA PHE A 233 -18.59 -36.07 12.75
C PHE A 233 -18.09 -37.26 11.95
N ALA A 234 -17.34 -37.00 10.87
CA ALA A 234 -16.62 -38.02 10.11
C ALA A 234 -15.23 -37.51 9.72
N GLN A 235 -14.31 -38.43 9.45
CA GLN A 235 -12.96 -38.09 9.02
C GLN A 235 -13.00 -37.32 7.69
N VAL A 236 -12.29 -36.19 7.65
CA VAL A 236 -12.13 -35.42 6.42
C VAL A 236 -11.08 -36.09 5.54
N VAL A 237 -11.41 -36.27 4.27
CA VAL A 237 -10.54 -36.89 3.26
C VAL A 237 -10.40 -36.00 2.02
N LYS A 238 -9.43 -36.30 1.16
CA LYS A 238 -9.14 -35.52 -0.07
C LYS A 238 -8.88 -34.04 0.20
N THR A 239 -8.23 -33.75 1.33
CA THR A 239 -7.81 -32.42 1.74
C THR A 239 -6.30 -32.41 1.95
N GLN A 240 -5.69 -31.22 1.91
CA GLN A 240 -4.28 -31.02 2.27
C GLN A 240 -4.05 -30.98 3.79
N PHE A 241 -5.11 -30.89 4.59
CA PHE A 241 -5.02 -30.76 6.05
C PHE A 241 -5.14 -32.12 6.73
N SER A 242 -4.17 -32.46 7.59
CA SER A 242 -4.21 -33.68 8.40
C SER A 242 -4.81 -33.43 9.78
N THR A 243 -4.69 -32.20 10.29
CA THR A 243 -5.12 -31.80 11.64
C THR A 243 -5.75 -30.40 11.66
N THR A 244 -6.39 -30.04 12.76
CA THR A 244 -6.86 -28.67 13.01
C THR A 244 -5.72 -27.66 13.04
N SER A 245 -4.51 -28.08 13.44
CA SER A 245 -3.31 -27.23 13.38
C SER A 245 -2.93 -26.87 11.96
N ASP A 246 -2.99 -27.82 11.02
CA ASP A 246 -2.67 -27.56 9.61
C ASP A 246 -3.67 -26.57 9.00
N LEU A 247 -4.97 -26.77 9.28
CA LEU A 247 -6.03 -25.89 8.84
C LEU A 247 -5.85 -24.48 9.41
N ARG A 248 -5.53 -24.36 10.71
CA ARG A 248 -5.22 -23.07 11.35
C ARG A 248 -4.05 -22.38 10.68
N SER A 249 -2.93 -23.08 10.50
CA SER A 249 -1.73 -22.50 9.90
C SER A 249 -2.00 -21.99 8.48
N PHE A 250 -2.81 -22.72 7.71
CA PHE A 250 -3.25 -22.24 6.40
C PHE A 250 -4.12 -21.00 6.51
N MET A 251 -5.15 -20.98 7.37
CA MET A 251 -5.99 -19.80 7.56
C MET A 251 -5.18 -18.58 7.99
N GLU A 252 -4.28 -18.74 8.97
CA GLU A 252 -3.42 -17.66 9.46
C GLU A 252 -2.34 -17.22 8.45
N SER A 253 -2.08 -18.01 7.40
CA SER A 253 -1.15 -17.63 6.32
C SER A 253 -1.75 -16.61 5.36
N VAL A 254 -3.08 -16.56 5.24
CA VAL A 254 -3.80 -15.70 4.27
C VAL A 254 -4.82 -14.75 4.92
N LEU A 255 -5.23 -14.99 6.17
CA LEU A 255 -6.19 -14.16 6.92
C LEU A 255 -5.54 -13.64 8.20
N THR A 256 -5.89 -12.41 8.61
CA THR A 256 -5.48 -11.92 9.93
C THR A 256 -6.25 -12.66 11.03
N LYS A 257 -5.65 -12.82 12.22
CA LYS A 257 -6.34 -13.44 13.38
C LYS A 257 -7.64 -12.71 13.72
N LYS A 258 -7.63 -11.39 13.60
CA LYS A 258 -8.82 -10.53 13.75
C LYS A 258 -9.92 -10.98 12.79
N PHE A 259 -9.60 -11.16 11.51
CA PHE A 259 -10.58 -11.54 10.50
C PHE A 259 -11.11 -12.97 10.70
N ILE A 260 -10.23 -13.91 11.07
CA ILE A 260 -10.61 -15.29 11.41
C ILE A 260 -11.63 -15.28 12.56
N ASN A 261 -11.34 -14.57 13.66
CA ASN A 261 -12.24 -14.52 14.81
C ASN A 261 -13.60 -13.87 14.48
N TYR A 262 -13.58 -12.87 13.59
CA TYR A 262 -14.79 -12.16 13.19
C TYR A 262 -15.70 -13.01 12.30
N ARG A 263 -15.15 -13.65 11.25
CA ARG A 263 -15.94 -14.30 10.20
C ARG A 263 -15.94 -15.82 10.26
N TYR A 264 -14.85 -16.42 10.72
CA TYR A 264 -14.59 -17.85 10.65
C TYR A 264 -14.35 -18.49 12.02
N SER A 265 -14.78 -17.84 13.10
CA SER A 265 -14.64 -18.38 14.45
C SER A 265 -15.34 -19.72 14.62
N GLY A 266 -16.44 -19.99 13.92
CA GLY A 266 -17.13 -21.29 13.98
C GLY A 266 -16.34 -22.47 13.38
N ILE A 267 -15.25 -22.23 12.66
CA ILE A 267 -14.47 -23.32 12.04
C ILE A 267 -13.66 -24.07 13.10
N LEU A 268 -12.99 -23.34 14.01
CA LEU A 268 -12.04 -23.84 15.01
C LEU A 268 -12.19 -23.10 16.35
N ASP A 269 -11.75 -23.72 17.46
CA ASP A 269 -11.60 -23.11 18.81
C ASP A 269 -12.85 -22.52 19.47
N THR A 270 -14.03 -22.92 19.04
CA THR A 270 -15.26 -22.63 19.78
C THR A 270 -15.63 -23.83 20.65
N ASP A 271 -16.57 -23.62 21.57
CA ASP A 271 -17.20 -24.72 22.32
C ASP A 271 -18.00 -25.67 21.39
N ASP A 272 -18.31 -25.21 20.17
CA ASP A 272 -18.99 -25.99 19.14
C ASP A 272 -18.28 -25.82 17.77
N PRO A 273 -17.07 -26.37 17.59
CA PRO A 273 -16.28 -26.14 16.40
C PRO A 273 -16.76 -27.05 15.26
N ARG A 274 -16.61 -26.58 14.03
CA ARG A 274 -16.93 -27.39 12.85
C ARG A 274 -15.95 -28.53 12.63
N TYR A 275 -14.67 -28.31 12.94
CA TYR A 275 -13.61 -29.28 12.77
C TYR A 275 -12.85 -29.52 14.07
N ILE A 276 -12.50 -30.79 14.32
CA ILE A 276 -11.79 -31.25 15.52
C ILE A 276 -10.70 -32.24 15.14
N ASP A 277 -9.71 -32.40 16.02
CA ASP A 277 -8.81 -33.54 15.95
C ASP A 277 -9.38 -34.70 16.77
N TYR A 278 -9.63 -35.83 16.10
CA TYR A 278 -10.06 -37.05 16.74
C TYR A 278 -9.09 -38.17 16.39
N LYS A 279 -8.46 -38.75 17.42
CA LYS A 279 -7.39 -39.75 17.27
C LYS A 279 -6.22 -39.29 16.36
N GLY A 280 -5.91 -38.00 16.41
CA GLY A 280 -4.76 -37.41 15.70
C GLY A 280 -5.00 -37.11 14.22
N VAL A 281 -6.25 -37.14 13.75
CA VAL A 281 -6.63 -36.80 12.38
C VAL A 281 -7.83 -35.85 12.38
N LEU A 282 -7.98 -35.09 11.29
CA LEU A 282 -9.02 -34.10 11.10
C LEU A 282 -10.40 -34.75 10.88
N TYR A 283 -11.35 -34.42 11.75
CA TYR A 283 -12.77 -34.75 11.62
C TYR A 283 -13.58 -33.47 11.49
N GLY A 284 -14.70 -33.52 10.77
CA GLY A 284 -15.60 -32.37 10.62
C GLY A 284 -17.07 -32.76 10.72
N LYS A 285 -17.93 -31.80 11.07
CA LYS A 285 -19.39 -31.97 11.07
C LYS A 285 -19.89 -32.26 9.65
N THR A 286 -20.66 -33.33 9.48
CA THR A 286 -21.17 -33.78 8.17
C THR A 286 -22.37 -32.97 7.67
N SER A 287 -23.05 -32.24 8.56
CA SER A 287 -24.13 -31.32 8.19
C SER A 287 -23.58 -30.19 7.32
N ALA A 288 -24.18 -29.95 6.16
CA ALA A 288 -23.85 -28.79 5.33
C ALA A 288 -24.35 -27.48 5.95
N MET A 289 -23.62 -26.39 5.73
CA MET A 289 -24.11 -25.01 5.93
C MET A 289 -23.87 -24.25 4.63
N GLY A 290 -24.62 -23.17 4.40
CA GLY A 290 -24.39 -22.34 3.21
C GLY A 290 -22.95 -21.78 3.18
N CYS A 291 -22.31 -21.82 2.02
CA CYS A 291 -21.11 -21.02 1.72
C CYS A 291 -21.54 -19.64 1.17
N GLY A 292 -20.76 -18.61 1.49
CA GLY A 292 -21.18 -17.22 1.49
C GLY A 292 -21.02 -16.45 0.18
N PHE A 293 -20.20 -16.88 -0.78
CA PHE A 293 -20.02 -16.18 -2.07
C PHE A 293 -19.19 -17.00 -3.08
N ALA A 294 -19.40 -16.74 -4.38
CA ALA A 294 -18.60 -17.29 -5.48
C ALA A 294 -18.07 -16.16 -6.36
N TRP A 295 -16.75 -16.06 -6.53
CA TRP A 295 -16.12 -15.06 -7.40
C TRP A 295 -16.48 -15.28 -8.87
N THR A 296 -16.69 -14.19 -9.63
CA THR A 296 -16.83 -14.30 -11.08
C THR A 296 -15.46 -14.45 -11.74
N SER A 297 -15.42 -14.79 -13.03
CA SER A 297 -14.16 -14.92 -13.79
C SER A 297 -13.53 -13.59 -14.18
N LYS A 298 -14.10 -12.46 -13.74
CA LYS A 298 -13.64 -11.13 -14.08
C LYS A 298 -12.39 -10.78 -13.26
N THR A 299 -11.43 -10.13 -13.91
CA THR A 299 -10.21 -9.66 -13.24
C THR A 299 -10.58 -8.66 -12.14
N PRO A 300 -10.10 -8.85 -10.90
CA PRO A 300 -10.33 -7.90 -9.82
C PRO A 300 -9.57 -6.59 -10.08
N GLU A 301 -10.09 -5.50 -9.54
CA GLU A 301 -9.43 -4.19 -9.57
C GLU A 301 -8.61 -4.00 -8.29
N ILE A 302 -7.37 -3.52 -8.42
CA ILE A 302 -6.48 -3.25 -7.29
C ILE A 302 -6.49 -1.74 -6.99
N LYS A 303 -6.76 -1.37 -5.73
CA LYS A 303 -6.85 0.02 -5.27
C LYS A 303 -6.04 0.27 -4.00
N ASN A 304 -5.89 1.55 -3.65
CA ASN A 304 -5.42 2.01 -2.34
C ASN A 304 -4.10 1.35 -1.88
N ILE A 305 -3.17 1.21 -2.82
CA ILE A 305 -1.88 0.56 -2.58
C ILE A 305 -1.02 1.44 -1.68
N THR A 306 -0.49 0.84 -0.62
CA THR A 306 0.52 1.41 0.29
C THR A 306 1.60 0.36 0.54
N ASP A 307 2.68 0.76 1.23
CA ASP A 307 3.76 -0.15 1.62
C ASP A 307 3.29 -1.31 2.53
N THR A 308 2.11 -1.17 3.16
CA THR A 308 1.59 -2.12 4.15
C THR A 308 0.15 -2.57 3.89
N SER A 309 -0.50 -2.07 2.83
CA SER A 309 -1.89 -2.43 2.52
C SER A 309 -2.20 -2.29 1.04
N PHE A 310 -3.22 -2.99 0.56
CA PHE A 310 -3.90 -2.71 -0.69
C PHE A 310 -5.34 -3.26 -0.63
N ASP A 311 -6.20 -2.79 -1.53
CA ASP A 311 -7.56 -3.28 -1.66
C ASP A 311 -7.75 -4.07 -2.95
N ILE A 312 -8.54 -5.13 -2.85
CA ILE A 312 -9.02 -5.93 -3.98
C ILE A 312 -10.51 -5.68 -4.12
N VAL A 313 -10.94 -5.10 -5.23
CA VAL A 313 -12.36 -4.96 -5.58
C VAL A 313 -12.71 -6.04 -6.59
N ALA A 314 -13.51 -7.01 -6.16
CA ALA A 314 -13.84 -8.18 -6.95
C ALA A 314 -15.35 -8.34 -7.12
N GLU A 315 -15.73 -8.79 -8.31
CA GLU A 315 -17.11 -9.12 -8.65
C GLU A 315 -17.43 -10.54 -8.15
N TYR A 316 -18.60 -10.71 -7.55
CA TYR A 316 -19.07 -12.00 -7.05
C TYR A 316 -20.55 -12.23 -7.37
N ASP A 317 -20.94 -13.50 -7.45
CA ASP A 317 -22.35 -13.89 -7.54
C ASP A 317 -22.99 -13.87 -6.15
N ASN A 318 -24.01 -13.03 -6.01
CA ASN A 318 -24.84 -12.91 -4.83
C ASN A 318 -26.22 -13.51 -5.12
N TYR A 319 -26.31 -14.85 -5.11
CA TYR A 319 -27.55 -15.60 -5.36
C TYR A 319 -28.21 -15.26 -6.71
N GLY A 320 -27.40 -15.16 -7.77
CA GLY A 320 -27.85 -14.83 -9.13
C GLY A 320 -27.88 -13.33 -9.47
N ALA A 321 -27.45 -12.46 -8.55
CA ALA A 321 -27.21 -11.04 -8.82
C ALA A 321 -25.70 -10.73 -8.80
N THR A 322 -25.25 -9.90 -9.75
CA THR A 322 -23.86 -9.40 -9.77
C THR A 322 -23.70 -8.29 -8.73
N ASP A 323 -22.71 -8.43 -7.86
CA ASP A 323 -22.36 -7.46 -6.82
C ASP A 323 -20.84 -7.35 -6.67
N TYR A 324 -20.36 -6.32 -5.97
CA TYR A 324 -18.93 -6.06 -5.77
C TYR A 324 -18.55 -6.10 -4.29
N MET A 325 -17.37 -6.65 -4.05
CA MET A 325 -16.83 -6.82 -2.71
C MET A 325 -15.40 -6.30 -2.64
N THR A 326 -15.12 -5.53 -1.61
CA THR A 326 -13.78 -5.02 -1.32
C THR A 326 -13.13 -5.87 -0.23
N LEU A 327 -11.98 -6.46 -0.55
CA LEU A 327 -11.10 -7.12 0.40
C LEU A 327 -9.98 -6.14 0.76
N ASN A 328 -9.88 -5.77 2.04
CA ASN A 328 -8.74 -5.04 2.53
C ASN A 328 -7.62 -6.02 2.88
N VAL A 329 -6.46 -5.87 2.28
CA VAL A 329 -5.28 -6.71 2.48
C VAL A 329 -4.22 -5.90 3.22
N VAL A 330 -3.59 -6.50 4.23
CA VAL A 330 -2.52 -5.87 5.02
C VAL A 330 -1.28 -6.76 5.07
N LEU A 331 -0.11 -6.15 5.21
CA LEU A 331 1.15 -6.85 5.42
C LEU A 331 1.34 -7.09 6.91
N GLU A 332 1.24 -8.36 7.35
CA GLU A 332 1.41 -8.78 8.74
C GLU A 332 2.49 -9.86 8.82
N ASN A 333 3.58 -9.59 9.55
CA ASN A 333 4.72 -10.51 9.72
C ASN A 333 5.33 -10.98 8.37
N GLY A 334 5.42 -10.07 7.39
CA GLY A 334 5.98 -10.36 6.07
C GLY A 334 5.03 -11.11 5.12
N LEU A 335 3.79 -11.40 5.55
CA LEU A 335 2.77 -12.05 4.74
C LEU A 335 1.62 -11.09 4.45
N TRP A 336 1.15 -11.06 3.20
CA TRP A 336 -0.06 -10.35 2.82
C TRP A 336 -1.27 -11.16 3.26
N LYS A 337 -2.16 -10.54 4.04
CA LYS A 337 -3.33 -11.20 4.62
C LYS A 337 -4.58 -10.38 4.44
N ILE A 338 -5.69 -11.04 4.15
CA ILE A 338 -7.01 -10.42 4.15
C ILE A 338 -7.36 -10.05 5.59
N ASN A 339 -7.57 -8.77 5.82
CA ASN A 339 -7.87 -8.17 7.11
C ASN A 339 -9.36 -7.92 7.30
N SER A 340 -10.08 -7.62 6.22
CA SER A 340 -11.52 -7.43 6.26
C SER A 340 -12.15 -7.60 4.89
N ILE A 341 -13.47 -7.67 4.92
CA ILE A 341 -14.35 -7.74 3.76
C ILE A 341 -15.48 -6.73 3.96
N GLY A 342 -15.87 -6.02 2.91
CA GLY A 342 -17.04 -5.17 2.93
C GLY A 342 -17.67 -5.07 1.55
N LYS A 343 -19.00 -4.96 1.50
CA LYS A 343 -19.70 -4.66 0.25
C LYS A 343 -19.62 -3.16 0.01
N GLU A 344 -19.44 -2.76 -1.24
CA GLU A 344 -19.43 -1.34 -1.62
C GLU A 344 -20.78 -0.66 -1.28
N SER A 345 -21.87 -1.41 -1.39
CA SER A 345 -23.21 -0.98 -0.97
C SER A 345 -23.33 -0.76 0.54
N ASP A 346 -22.69 -1.59 1.38
CA ASP A 346 -22.78 -1.47 2.85
C ASP A 346 -22.11 -0.20 3.38
N TYR A 347 -20.96 0.19 2.81
CA TYR A 347 -20.28 1.44 3.19
C TYR A 347 -21.07 2.67 2.76
N THR A 348 -21.66 2.64 1.56
CA THR A 348 -22.49 3.73 1.05
C THR A 348 -23.74 3.90 1.91
N THR A 349 -24.43 2.82 2.27
CA THR A 349 -25.58 2.88 3.19
C THR A 349 -25.16 3.45 4.54
N ARG A 350 -24.08 2.93 5.13
CA ARG A 350 -23.62 3.42 6.43
C ARG A 350 -23.14 4.88 6.39
N ALA A 351 -22.52 5.31 5.29
CA ALA A 351 -22.11 6.70 5.10
C ALA A 351 -23.32 7.64 5.10
N ASN A 352 -24.39 7.29 4.38
CA ASN A 352 -25.61 8.08 4.37
C ASN A 352 -26.28 8.15 5.76
N GLU A 353 -26.30 7.04 6.51
CA GLU A 353 -26.78 7.04 7.90
C GLU A 353 -25.95 7.96 8.80
N LEU A 354 -24.62 7.92 8.67
CA LEU A 354 -23.70 8.75 9.45
C LEU A 354 -23.84 10.24 9.11
N LEU A 355 -23.98 10.60 7.83
CA LEU A 355 -24.21 11.99 7.41
C LEU A 355 -25.56 12.51 7.93
N THR A 356 -26.61 11.67 7.88
CA THR A 356 -27.92 11.99 8.45
C THR A 356 -27.82 12.22 9.97
N ALA A 357 -27.16 11.31 10.69
CA ALA A 357 -26.96 11.45 12.12
C ALA A 357 -26.12 12.69 12.46
N LEU A 358 -25.14 13.03 11.64
CA LEU A 358 -24.32 14.23 11.84
C LEU A 358 -25.14 15.51 11.65
N ASN A 359 -26.04 15.57 10.66
CA ASN A 359 -27.00 16.68 10.52
C ASN A 359 -27.84 16.87 11.79
N ASP A 360 -28.38 15.78 12.36
CA ASP A 360 -29.17 15.85 13.60
C ASP A 360 -28.34 16.41 14.78
N ILE A 361 -27.04 16.05 14.85
CA ILE A 361 -26.12 16.54 15.89
C ILE A 361 -25.78 18.02 15.67
N GLU A 362 -25.60 18.46 14.42
CA GLU A 362 -25.39 19.88 14.07
C GLU A 362 -26.62 20.73 14.43
N TYR A 363 -27.83 20.25 14.12
CA TYR A 363 -29.08 20.92 14.49
C TYR A 363 -29.23 21.05 16.01
N LEU A 364 -28.89 19.99 16.75
CA LEU A 364 -28.82 20.07 18.22
C LEU A 364 -27.83 21.15 18.65
N GLY A 365 -26.59 21.14 18.13
CA GLY A 365 -25.55 22.12 18.46
C GLY A 365 -25.98 23.57 18.23
N GLY A 366 -26.75 23.83 17.16
CA GLY A 366 -27.29 25.14 16.84
C GLY A 366 -28.56 25.56 17.60
N SER A 367 -29.17 24.67 18.40
CA SER A 367 -30.52 24.87 18.95
C SER A 367 -31.62 25.01 17.88
N PHE A 368 -31.47 24.35 16.74
CA PHE A 368 -32.51 24.23 15.71
C PHE A 368 -33.47 23.08 16.07
N VAL A 369 -34.14 23.23 17.20
CA VAL A 369 -35.18 22.31 17.68
C VAL A 369 -36.40 23.10 18.12
N ASP A 370 -37.57 22.48 18.10
CA ASP A 370 -38.79 23.14 18.56
C ASP A 370 -38.83 23.19 20.10
N PHE A 371 -39.25 24.34 20.64
CA PHE A 371 -39.36 24.56 22.09
C PHE A 371 -40.80 24.85 22.50
N ASP A 372 -41.22 24.29 23.64
CA ASP A 372 -42.41 24.76 24.35
C ASP A 372 -42.04 25.94 25.26
N MET A 373 -42.18 27.14 24.72
CA MET A 373 -41.86 28.38 25.42
C MET A 373 -42.71 28.63 26.68
N SER A 374 -43.84 27.93 26.86
CA SER A 374 -44.62 28.03 28.10
C SER A 374 -43.88 27.42 29.31
N THR A 375 -42.86 26.61 29.06
CA THR A 375 -42.02 25.96 30.09
C THR A 375 -40.72 26.71 30.37
N ALA A 376 -40.53 27.88 29.77
CA ALA A 376 -39.26 28.59 29.79
C ALA A 376 -38.87 29.05 31.20
N PHE A 377 -37.58 28.96 31.52
CA PHE A 377 -36.98 29.53 32.73
C PHE A 377 -35.57 30.04 32.48
N THR A 378 -35.12 30.98 33.30
CA THR A 378 -33.76 31.53 33.22
C THR A 378 -32.89 30.93 34.31
N ASP A 379 -31.70 30.46 33.96
CA ASP A 379 -30.72 29.98 34.93
C ASP A 379 -30.01 31.14 35.66
N LYS A 380 -29.14 30.80 36.61
CA LYS A 380 -28.33 31.77 37.38
C LYS A 380 -27.34 32.58 36.53
N ASN A 381 -27.04 32.13 35.31
CA ASN A 381 -26.10 32.76 34.39
C ASN A 381 -26.82 33.63 33.34
N GLY A 382 -28.15 33.72 33.39
CA GLY A 382 -28.96 34.48 32.43
C GLY A 382 -29.33 33.72 31.16
N ASN A 383 -29.06 32.41 31.08
CA ASN A 383 -29.47 31.59 29.95
C ASN A 383 -30.94 31.20 30.08
N GLU A 384 -31.72 31.42 29.02
CA GLU A 384 -33.10 30.93 28.93
C GLU A 384 -33.12 29.49 28.40
N PHE A 385 -33.80 28.60 29.12
CA PHE A 385 -34.05 27.22 28.76
C PHE A 385 -35.54 26.97 28.59
N ALA A 386 -35.92 26.15 27.61
CA ALA A 386 -37.29 25.67 27.43
C ALA A 386 -37.29 24.17 27.08
N GLN A 387 -38.41 23.50 27.31
CA GLN A 387 -38.58 22.09 26.98
C GLN A 387 -38.47 21.90 25.47
N VAL A 388 -37.64 20.93 25.05
CA VAL A 388 -37.57 20.51 23.65
C VAL A 388 -38.79 19.66 23.32
N VAL A 389 -39.46 19.98 22.22
CA VAL A 389 -40.63 19.25 21.70
C VAL A 389 -40.39 18.79 20.27
N LYS A 390 -41.15 17.79 19.81
CA LYS A 390 -41.03 17.16 18.48
C LYS A 390 -39.59 16.73 18.14
N SER A 391 -38.88 16.24 19.14
CA SER A 391 -37.54 15.67 18.97
C SER A 391 -37.58 14.16 19.19
N ALA A 392 -36.67 13.43 18.54
CA ALA A 392 -36.41 12.03 18.84
C ALA A 392 -35.74 11.85 20.23
N PHE A 393 -35.20 12.93 20.80
CA PHE A 393 -34.51 12.92 22.08
C PHE A 393 -35.46 13.33 23.21
N THR A 394 -35.50 12.51 24.26
CA THR A 394 -36.40 12.75 25.41
C THR A 394 -35.67 13.34 26.61
N ASN A 395 -34.37 13.08 26.73
CA ASN A 395 -33.49 13.58 27.80
C ASN A 395 -32.01 13.53 27.36
N THR A 396 -31.11 14.04 28.20
CA THR A 396 -29.68 14.09 27.87
C THR A 396 -29.03 12.71 27.74
N ALA A 397 -29.58 11.67 28.38
CA ALA A 397 -29.09 10.30 28.21
C ALA A 397 -29.38 9.77 26.79
N THR A 398 -30.55 10.06 26.23
CA THR A 398 -30.86 9.70 24.83
C THR A 398 -30.01 10.46 23.82
N VAL A 399 -29.72 11.74 24.07
CA VAL A 399 -28.76 12.53 23.26
C VAL A 399 -27.37 11.90 23.32
N LYS A 400 -26.89 11.58 24.54
CA LYS A 400 -25.58 10.95 24.75
C LYS A 400 -25.46 9.62 24.01
N ALA A 401 -26.46 8.74 24.14
CA ALA A 401 -26.46 7.45 23.49
C ALA A 401 -26.42 7.59 21.95
N PHE A 402 -27.18 8.53 21.40
CA PHE A 402 -27.18 8.81 19.97
C PHE A 402 -25.84 9.32 19.46
N MET A 403 -25.22 10.28 20.17
CA MET A 403 -23.88 10.77 19.82
C MET A 403 -22.85 9.64 19.90
N GLN A 404 -22.87 8.83 20.95
CA GLN A 404 -21.93 7.71 21.12
C GLN A 404 -22.13 6.57 20.12
N ALA A 405 -23.33 6.42 19.54
CA ALA A 405 -23.60 5.45 18.49
C ALA A 405 -22.96 5.84 17.15
N ASN A 406 -22.77 7.14 16.90
CA ASN A 406 -22.37 7.66 15.59
C ASN A 406 -21.00 8.35 15.57
N LEU A 407 -20.50 8.81 16.72
CA LEU A 407 -19.25 9.56 16.86
C LEU A 407 -18.29 8.86 17.82
N THR A 408 -16.98 9.01 17.59
CA THR A 408 -15.97 8.59 18.58
C THR A 408 -15.97 9.52 19.80
N ASP A 409 -15.49 9.05 20.95
CA ASP A 409 -15.35 9.88 22.15
C ASP A 409 -14.46 11.11 21.88
N LYS A 410 -13.43 10.94 21.03
CA LYS A 410 -12.59 12.03 20.52
C LYS A 410 -13.43 13.09 19.84
N MET A 411 -14.20 12.72 18.82
CA MET A 411 -15.06 13.62 18.04
C MET A 411 -16.08 14.35 18.92
N ILE A 412 -16.68 13.64 19.88
CA ILE A 412 -17.59 14.23 20.87
C ILE A 412 -16.85 15.28 21.70
N SER A 413 -15.68 14.96 22.24
CA SER A 413 -14.93 15.86 23.12
C SER A 413 -14.42 17.12 22.41
N GLU A 414 -13.90 16.97 21.19
CA GLU A 414 -13.23 18.04 20.45
C GLU A 414 -14.22 19.03 19.82
N ARG A 415 -15.39 18.55 19.35
CA ARG A 415 -16.32 19.39 18.58
C ARG A 415 -17.70 19.56 19.23
N TYR A 416 -18.18 18.56 19.95
CA TYR A 416 -19.57 18.51 20.41
C TYR A 416 -19.73 18.47 21.93
N SER A 417 -18.66 18.74 22.68
CA SER A 417 -18.68 18.72 24.15
C SER A 417 -19.67 19.74 24.71
N GLY A 418 -19.90 20.85 24.01
CA GLY A 418 -20.87 21.88 24.42
C GLY A 418 -22.35 21.46 24.36
N ILE A 419 -22.70 20.32 23.74
CA ILE A 419 -24.11 19.90 23.59
C ILE A 419 -24.70 19.50 24.94
N ILE A 420 -24.01 18.64 25.71
CA ILE A 420 -24.45 18.11 27.00
C ILE A 420 -23.26 17.84 27.93
N GLY A 421 -23.50 17.82 29.25
CA GLY A 421 -22.56 17.27 30.23
C GLY A 421 -21.35 18.14 30.60
N THR A 422 -21.30 19.39 30.13
CA THR A 422 -20.32 20.40 30.57
C THR A 422 -20.92 21.31 31.65
N ASP A 423 -20.11 22.24 32.17
CA ASP A 423 -20.56 23.27 33.12
C ASP A 423 -21.52 24.31 32.50
N ASP A 424 -21.50 24.45 31.17
CA ASP A 424 -22.38 25.35 30.41
C ASP A 424 -23.00 24.65 29.17
N PRO A 425 -23.78 23.57 29.37
CA PRO A 425 -24.25 22.75 28.26
C PRO A 425 -25.39 23.45 27.51
N ARG A 426 -25.56 23.09 26.24
CA ARG A 426 -26.69 23.55 25.41
C ARG A 426 -27.99 22.90 25.87
N TYR A 427 -27.95 21.64 26.28
CA TYR A 427 -29.10 20.90 26.78
C TYR A 427 -28.83 20.31 28.17
N ILE A 428 -29.88 20.30 28.97
CA ILE A 428 -29.90 19.74 30.32
C ILE A 428 -31.05 18.77 30.47
N ASP A 429 -30.89 17.85 31.42
CA ASP A 429 -32.01 17.08 31.94
C ASP A 429 -32.66 17.88 33.05
N TYR A 430 -33.94 18.19 32.88
CA TYR A 430 -34.74 18.79 33.93
C TYR A 430 -35.99 17.96 34.14
N LYS A 431 -36.04 17.28 35.30
CA LYS A 431 -37.12 16.38 35.70
C LYS A 431 -37.35 15.21 34.73
N GLY A 432 -36.27 14.68 34.13
CA GLY A 432 -36.31 13.55 33.20
C GLY A 432 -36.66 13.94 31.76
N VAL A 433 -36.70 15.24 31.46
CA VAL A 433 -37.08 15.79 30.15
C VAL A 433 -35.94 16.66 29.63
N LEU A 434 -35.76 16.67 28.31
CA LEU A 434 -34.77 17.48 27.62
C LEU A 434 -35.20 18.95 27.59
N TYR A 435 -34.40 19.81 28.21
CA TYR A 435 -34.50 21.27 28.09
C TYR A 435 -33.26 21.79 27.37
N GLY A 436 -33.43 22.78 26.50
CA GLY A 436 -32.34 23.37 25.71
C GLY A 436 -32.33 24.89 25.81
N LYS A 437 -31.15 25.48 25.62
CA LYS A 437 -30.99 26.94 25.49
C LYS A 437 -31.73 27.42 24.25
N THR A 438 -32.65 28.37 24.43
CA THR A 438 -33.50 28.93 23.36
C THR A 438 -32.72 29.86 22.43
N SER A 439 -31.57 30.37 22.87
CA SER A 439 -30.70 31.19 22.03
C SER A 439 -30.09 30.37 20.90
N ALA A 440 -30.54 30.61 19.67
CA ALA A 440 -29.96 29.98 18.49
C ALA A 440 -28.46 30.28 18.37
N ARG A 441 -27.70 29.27 17.96
CA ARG A 441 -26.34 29.44 17.43
C ARG A 441 -26.36 28.95 15.98
N GLY A 442 -25.51 29.51 15.13
CA GLY A 442 -25.37 28.96 13.78
C GLY A 442 -25.09 27.46 13.86
N CYS A 443 -25.78 26.66 13.04
CA CYS A 443 -25.32 25.30 12.75
C CYS A 443 -24.02 25.41 11.97
N GLY A 444 -23.09 24.47 12.18
CA GLY A 444 -21.81 24.49 11.49
C GLY A 444 -22.00 24.24 10.01
N PHE A 445 -22.67 23.13 9.68
CA PHE A 445 -22.80 22.64 8.30
C PHE A 445 -24.14 21.90 8.10
N ALA A 446 -24.65 21.88 6.87
CA ALA A 446 -25.78 21.06 6.45
C ALA A 446 -25.39 20.17 5.26
N TRP A 447 -25.34 18.85 5.46
CA TRP A 447 -24.96 17.91 4.41
C TRP A 447 -26.02 17.79 3.32
N SER A 448 -25.58 17.77 2.07
CA SER A 448 -26.42 17.58 0.88
C SER A 448 -27.02 16.17 0.84
N THR A 449 -28.13 15.99 0.13
CA THR A 449 -28.74 14.68 -0.14
C THR A 449 -28.06 13.93 -1.29
N LYS A 450 -27.03 14.53 -1.90
CA LYS A 450 -26.25 13.92 -2.97
C LYS A 450 -25.47 12.71 -2.43
N ALA A 451 -25.34 11.68 -3.26
CA ALA A 451 -24.58 10.49 -2.89
C ALA A 451 -23.13 10.87 -2.53
N PRO A 452 -22.62 10.45 -1.35
CA PRO A 452 -21.24 10.69 -0.99
C PRO A 452 -20.30 9.79 -1.79
N GLU A 453 -19.05 10.21 -1.93
CA GLU A 453 -17.97 9.37 -2.46
C GLU A 453 -17.25 8.69 -1.30
N ILE A 454 -16.98 7.38 -1.43
CA ILE A 454 -16.28 6.58 -0.41
C ILE A 454 -14.84 6.36 -0.85
N LYS A 455 -13.88 6.70 0.01
CA LYS A 455 -12.43 6.57 -0.26
C LYS A 455 -11.70 5.87 0.89
N ASN A 456 -10.44 5.51 0.65
CA ASN A 456 -9.48 5.09 1.68
C ASN A 456 -10.02 4.01 2.63
N ILE A 457 -10.72 3.02 2.04
CA ILE A 457 -11.35 1.94 2.80
C ILE A 457 -10.23 1.06 3.39
N THR A 458 -10.35 0.76 4.67
CA THR A 458 -9.52 -0.21 5.38
C THR A 458 -10.41 -1.11 6.24
N GLY A 459 -9.85 -2.18 6.80
CA GLY A 459 -10.60 -3.02 7.74
C GLY A 459 -10.94 -2.38 9.08
N THR A 460 -10.55 -1.13 9.29
CA THR A 460 -10.86 -0.35 10.51
C THR A 460 -11.26 1.08 10.23
N SER A 461 -11.25 1.55 8.99
CA SER A 461 -11.62 2.92 8.63
C SER A 461 -12.12 3.04 7.21
N PHE A 462 -12.79 4.13 6.88
CA PHE A 462 -12.99 4.59 5.50
C PHE A 462 -13.27 6.09 5.54
N ASP A 463 -13.11 6.76 4.41
CA ASP A 463 -13.38 8.19 4.28
C ASP A 463 -14.67 8.43 3.50
N ILE A 464 -15.46 9.38 3.96
CA ILE A 464 -16.65 9.90 3.27
C ILE A 464 -16.29 11.28 2.74
N VAL A 465 -16.33 11.47 1.42
CA VAL A 465 -16.28 12.81 0.81
C VAL A 465 -17.72 13.20 0.49
N ALA A 466 -18.22 14.21 1.19
CA ALA A 466 -19.61 14.63 1.09
C ALA A 466 -19.72 16.13 0.82
N GLU A 467 -20.72 16.47 0.01
CA GLU A 467 -21.11 17.84 -0.29
C GLU A 467 -21.89 18.43 0.89
N TYR A 468 -21.62 19.68 1.26
CA TYR A 468 -22.37 20.40 2.29
C TYR A 468 -22.62 21.86 1.90
N ASP A 469 -23.66 22.44 2.49
CA ASP A 469 -23.92 23.87 2.40
C ASP A 469 -23.09 24.63 3.43
N ASN A 470 -22.16 25.45 2.93
CA ASN A 470 -21.34 26.37 3.68
C ASN A 470 -21.94 27.78 3.57
N TYR A 471 -23.00 28.04 4.34
CA TYR A 471 -23.69 29.34 4.37
C TYR A 471 -24.15 29.84 2.99
N GLY A 472 -24.74 28.96 2.17
CA GLY A 472 -25.22 29.26 0.83
C GLY A 472 -24.21 29.00 -0.30
N VAL A 473 -23.03 28.46 0.02
CA VAL A 473 -22.03 28.00 -0.94
C VAL A 473 -21.86 26.49 -0.82
N THR A 474 -21.95 25.78 -1.93
CA THR A 474 -21.67 24.34 -1.98
C THR A 474 -20.17 24.10 -1.82
N ASP A 475 -19.79 23.31 -0.81
CA ASP A 475 -18.42 22.90 -0.55
C ASP A 475 -18.36 21.39 -0.24
N TYR A 476 -17.15 20.84 -0.09
CA TYR A 476 -16.91 19.44 0.20
C TYR A 476 -16.08 19.28 1.46
N MET A 477 -16.38 18.21 2.20
CA MET A 477 -15.64 17.87 3.40
C MET A 477 -15.40 16.37 3.44
N THR A 478 -14.22 16.01 3.94
CA THR A 478 -13.84 14.62 4.15
C THR A 478 -14.07 14.26 5.62
N LEU A 479 -14.84 13.20 5.86
CA LEU A 479 -15.05 12.62 7.17
C LEU A 479 -14.29 11.31 7.25
N ASN A 480 -13.40 11.19 8.24
CA ASN A 480 -12.78 9.92 8.55
C ASN A 480 -13.70 9.12 9.46
N VAL A 481 -14.07 7.92 9.03
CA VAL A 481 -14.90 6.97 9.78
C VAL A 481 -14.03 5.83 10.26
N VAL A 482 -14.19 5.39 11.51
CA VAL A 482 -13.45 4.28 12.10
C VAL A 482 -14.38 3.25 12.72
N LEU A 483 -13.95 1.99 12.71
CA LEU A 483 -14.64 0.89 13.38
C LEU A 483 -14.28 0.91 14.87
N SER A 484 -15.24 1.27 15.72
CA SER A 484 -15.08 1.33 17.16
C SER A 484 -16.09 0.40 17.83
N ASN A 485 -15.61 -0.63 18.53
CA ASN A 485 -16.42 -1.68 19.17
C ASN A 485 -17.45 -2.33 18.22
N GLY A 486 -17.04 -2.60 16.99
CA GLY A 486 -17.89 -3.22 15.97
C GLY A 486 -18.90 -2.26 15.30
N VAL A 487 -18.86 -0.97 15.62
CA VAL A 487 -19.74 0.05 15.02
C VAL A 487 -18.90 1.10 14.30
N TRP A 488 -19.29 1.46 13.08
CA TRP A 488 -18.66 2.53 12.31
C TRP A 488 -19.08 3.89 12.84
N LYS A 489 -18.10 4.73 13.18
CA LYS A 489 -18.30 6.04 13.80
C LYS A 489 -17.40 7.10 13.18
N ILE A 490 -17.89 8.33 13.08
CA ILE A 490 -17.10 9.47 12.61
C ILE A 490 -16.06 9.81 13.66
N ASN A 491 -14.81 9.87 13.22
CA ASN A 491 -13.63 10.09 14.05
C ASN A 491 -13.07 11.51 13.92
N SER A 492 -13.08 12.06 12.71
CA SER A 492 -12.64 13.43 12.46
C SER A 492 -13.27 13.97 11.18
N LEU A 493 -13.28 15.30 11.08
CA LEU A 493 -13.63 16.03 9.87
C LEU A 493 -12.42 16.84 9.44
N SER A 494 -12.17 16.92 8.14
CA SER A 494 -11.18 17.81 7.56
C SER A 494 -11.83 18.57 6.41
N GLU A 495 -11.87 19.89 6.55
CA GLU A 495 -12.19 20.80 5.45
C GLU A 495 -11.13 20.59 4.38
N GLY A 496 -11.59 20.10 3.25
CA GLY A 496 -10.76 19.75 2.12
C GLY A 496 -11.67 19.83 0.93
N SER A 497 -11.47 20.89 0.14
CA SER A 497 -12.04 21.01 -1.19
C SER A 497 -11.90 19.66 -1.88
N ALA A 498 -12.94 19.22 -2.59
CA ALA A 498 -12.79 18.13 -3.53
C ALA A 498 -11.75 18.56 -4.58
N SER A 499 -10.46 18.43 -4.28
CA SER A 499 -9.39 18.70 -5.21
C SER A 499 -9.30 17.49 -6.12
N ASN A 500 -10.21 17.45 -7.09
CA ASN A 500 -9.77 16.97 -8.38
C ASN A 500 -8.75 18.00 -8.87
N LYS A 501 -7.48 17.78 -8.52
CA LYS A 501 -6.35 18.44 -9.15
C LYS A 501 -6.37 18.02 -10.62
N LEU A 502 -7.02 18.82 -11.46
CA LEU A 502 -7.02 18.66 -12.90
C LEU A 502 -5.92 19.59 -13.44
N ALA A 503 -4.74 19.03 -13.72
CA ALA A 503 -3.65 19.80 -14.31
C ALA A 503 -4.13 20.42 -15.63
N GLY A 504 -3.91 21.72 -15.79
CA GLY A 504 -4.37 22.51 -16.93
C GLY A 504 -5.68 23.26 -16.71
N ASP A 505 -6.47 22.94 -15.67
CA ASP A 505 -7.75 23.59 -15.34
C ASP A 505 -7.53 24.81 -14.42
N ALA A 506 -7.06 25.90 -15.02
CA ALA A 506 -6.68 27.12 -14.31
C ALA A 506 -7.90 27.97 -13.89
N ASN A 507 -9.04 27.80 -14.56
CA ASN A 507 -10.27 28.53 -14.24
C ASN A 507 -11.20 27.77 -13.25
N ASN A 508 -10.85 26.52 -12.90
CA ASN A 508 -11.58 25.61 -12.01
C ASN A 508 -12.98 25.23 -12.49
N ASP A 509 -13.19 25.11 -13.80
CA ASP A 509 -14.47 24.71 -14.40
C ASP A 509 -14.63 23.19 -14.61
N GLY A 510 -13.59 22.41 -14.26
CA GLY A 510 -13.57 20.95 -14.32
C GLY A 510 -13.21 20.39 -15.68
N LYS A 511 -12.72 21.23 -16.61
CA LYS A 511 -12.22 20.84 -17.94
C LYS A 511 -10.88 21.52 -18.21
N VAL A 512 -10.19 21.04 -19.24
CA VAL A 512 -8.98 21.68 -19.76
C VAL A 512 -9.27 22.13 -21.17
N ASP A 513 -9.42 23.44 -21.39
CA ASP A 513 -9.71 24.04 -22.68
C ASP A 513 -9.09 25.45 -22.87
N VAL A 514 -9.46 26.16 -23.94
CA VAL A 514 -8.86 27.46 -24.28
C VAL A 514 -9.21 28.54 -23.24
N ALA A 515 -10.27 28.35 -22.44
CA ALA A 515 -10.61 29.27 -21.36
C ALA A 515 -9.54 29.29 -20.26
N ASP A 516 -8.87 28.16 -19.97
CA ASP A 516 -7.75 28.08 -19.01
C ASP A 516 -6.54 28.89 -19.47
N VAL A 517 -6.24 28.80 -20.76
CA VAL A 517 -5.19 29.57 -21.42
C VAL A 517 -5.45 31.07 -21.29
N VAL A 518 -6.70 31.49 -21.53
CA VAL A 518 -7.10 32.90 -21.42
C VAL A 518 -7.05 33.37 -19.96
N ALA A 519 -7.47 32.52 -19.02
CA ALA A 519 -7.42 32.80 -17.58
C ALA A 519 -5.99 33.01 -17.08
N ILE A 520 -5.04 32.14 -17.48
CA ILE A 520 -3.62 32.30 -17.16
C ILE A 520 -3.05 33.57 -17.80
N ALA A 521 -3.32 33.82 -19.08
CA ALA A 521 -2.80 35.00 -19.77
C ALA A 521 -3.31 36.31 -19.16
N ALA A 522 -4.59 36.35 -18.75
CA ALA A 522 -5.19 37.50 -18.08
C ALA A 522 -4.62 37.71 -16.68
N TYR A 523 -4.40 36.63 -15.91
CA TYR A 523 -3.76 36.66 -14.60
C TYR A 523 -2.32 37.16 -14.69
N VAL A 524 -1.50 36.61 -15.59
CA VAL A 524 -0.10 37.02 -15.78
C VAL A 524 0.00 38.48 -16.23
N GLY A 525 -0.92 38.96 -17.07
CA GLY A 525 -0.93 40.33 -17.56
C GLY A 525 -1.33 41.38 -16.51
N ASN A 526 -2.22 41.04 -15.58
CA ASN A 526 -2.58 41.89 -14.44
C ASN A 526 -3.22 41.06 -13.30
N PRO A 527 -2.40 40.53 -12.35
CA PRO A 527 -2.89 39.65 -11.29
C PRO A 527 -3.91 40.32 -10.36
N GLU A 528 -3.81 41.63 -10.15
CA GLU A 528 -4.72 42.36 -9.26
C GLU A 528 -6.13 42.51 -9.83
N LYS A 529 -6.24 42.62 -11.17
CA LYS A 529 -7.53 42.78 -11.86
C LYS A 529 -8.17 41.44 -12.22
N ASN A 530 -7.36 40.41 -12.48
CA ASN A 530 -7.81 39.10 -12.96
C ASN A 530 -7.34 38.00 -12.00
N LYS A 531 -7.83 38.03 -10.76
CA LYS A 531 -7.41 37.08 -9.71
C LYS A 531 -7.90 35.66 -10.03
N LEU A 532 -6.99 34.70 -9.92
CA LEU A 532 -7.31 33.27 -9.89
C LEU A 532 -7.36 32.78 -8.44
N THR A 533 -8.05 31.67 -8.22
CA THR A 533 -8.06 30.99 -6.93
C THR A 533 -6.70 30.35 -6.65
N GLU A 534 -6.39 30.04 -5.39
CA GLU A 534 -5.14 29.33 -5.04
C GLU A 534 -5.07 27.96 -5.76
N GLN A 535 -6.19 27.28 -5.92
CA GLN A 535 -6.29 26.02 -6.65
C GLN A 535 -6.12 26.20 -8.16
N GLY A 536 -6.64 27.28 -8.75
CA GLY A 536 -6.44 27.62 -10.16
C GLY A 536 -4.99 27.95 -10.49
N ILE A 537 -4.26 28.53 -9.53
CA ILE A 537 -2.81 28.73 -9.63
C ILE A 537 -2.07 27.38 -9.58
N ILE A 538 -2.47 26.44 -8.72
CA ILE A 538 -1.88 25.09 -8.62
C ILE A 538 -2.20 24.23 -9.85
N ASN A 539 -3.43 24.32 -10.38
CA ASN A 539 -3.87 23.57 -11.55
C ASN A 539 -3.25 24.13 -12.84
N GLY A 540 -3.13 25.45 -12.93
CA GLY A 540 -2.58 26.13 -14.08
C GLY A 540 -1.06 26.06 -14.18
N ASP A 541 -0.32 25.83 -13.08
CA ASP A 541 1.16 25.75 -13.07
C ASP A 541 1.64 24.40 -13.61
N VAL A 542 1.52 24.23 -14.92
CA VAL A 542 1.79 23.00 -15.67
C VAL A 542 3.14 23.00 -16.40
N HIS A 543 3.78 24.16 -16.54
CA HIS A 543 5.06 24.33 -17.21
C HIS A 543 6.16 24.58 -16.17
N ASN A 544 6.90 23.51 -15.88
CA ASN A 544 7.88 23.44 -14.78
C ASN A 544 7.20 23.71 -13.42
N SER A 545 6.17 22.89 -13.11
CA SER A 545 5.32 23.00 -11.92
C SER A 545 6.09 23.32 -10.63
N GLY A 546 5.58 24.29 -9.87
CA GLY A 546 6.17 24.78 -8.63
C GLY A 546 7.03 26.04 -8.79
N ASN A 547 7.15 26.58 -10.01
CA ASN A 547 7.78 27.87 -10.28
C ASN A 547 6.77 29.04 -10.28
N GLY A 548 5.48 28.75 -10.14
CA GLY A 548 4.40 29.72 -10.14
C GLY A 548 3.89 30.06 -11.55
N LEU A 549 2.61 30.43 -11.60
CA LEU A 549 1.87 30.63 -12.84
C LEU A 549 2.45 31.74 -13.73
N ASN A 550 2.85 31.39 -14.94
CA ASN A 550 3.52 32.24 -15.90
C ASN A 550 3.07 31.97 -17.35
N ALA A 551 3.57 32.75 -18.31
CA ALA A 551 3.10 32.69 -19.70
C ALA A 551 3.39 31.34 -20.40
N ASN A 552 4.37 30.57 -19.92
CA ASN A 552 4.68 29.27 -20.51
C ASN A 552 3.68 28.18 -20.09
N ASP A 553 2.97 28.36 -18.96
CA ASP A 553 1.87 27.49 -18.55
C ASP A 553 0.70 27.54 -19.54
N ALA A 554 0.34 28.75 -19.96
CA ALA A 554 -0.66 28.96 -21.01
C ALA A 554 -0.22 28.33 -22.35
N LEU A 555 1.08 28.35 -22.67
CA LEU A 555 1.63 27.74 -23.87
C LEU A 555 1.60 26.20 -23.79
N THR A 556 1.92 25.61 -22.63
CA THR A 556 1.84 24.17 -22.42
C THR A 556 0.39 23.67 -22.53
N ILE A 557 -0.60 24.41 -22.03
CA ILE A 557 -2.03 24.09 -22.23
C ILE A 557 -2.43 24.18 -23.70
N GLN A 558 -1.98 25.20 -24.44
CA GLN A 558 -2.23 25.25 -25.89
C GLN A 558 -1.62 24.06 -26.66
N GLN A 559 -0.42 23.62 -26.27
CA GLN A 559 0.25 22.46 -26.86
C GLN A 559 -0.51 21.15 -26.54
N TYR A 560 -1.05 21.05 -25.32
CA TYR A 560 -1.87 19.91 -24.88
C TYR A 560 -3.18 19.82 -25.68
N LEU A 561 -3.89 20.94 -25.84
CA LEU A 561 -5.15 21.00 -26.62
C LEU A 561 -4.96 20.74 -28.11
N SER A 562 -3.74 20.94 -28.62
CA SER A 562 -3.39 20.68 -30.02
C SER A 562 -2.84 19.28 -30.26
N ASN A 563 -2.85 18.41 -29.23
CA ASN A 563 -2.23 17.07 -29.23
C ASN A 563 -0.73 17.07 -29.61
N ILE A 564 -0.05 18.21 -29.44
CA ILE A 564 1.40 18.33 -29.63
C ILE A 564 2.12 17.68 -28.43
N ILE A 565 1.54 17.87 -27.26
CA ILE A 565 1.82 17.08 -26.06
C ILE A 565 0.51 16.40 -25.64
N THR A 566 0.61 15.22 -25.04
CA THR A 566 -0.55 14.42 -24.61
C THR A 566 -0.73 14.42 -23.10
N LYS A 567 0.13 15.16 -22.39
CA LYS A 567 0.12 15.41 -20.93
C LYS A 567 0.89 16.69 -20.62
N PHE A 568 0.65 17.21 -19.42
CA PHE A 568 1.33 18.37 -18.84
C PHE A 568 2.73 18.07 -18.36
#